data_AF-A0AAN7KFC5-F1
#
_entry.id   AF-A0AAN7KFC5-F1
#
_cell.length_a   1.000
_cell.length_b   1.000
_cell.length_c   1.000
_cell.angle_alpha   90.00
_cell.angle_beta   90.00
_cell.angle_gamma   90.00
#
_symmetry.space_group_name_H-M   'P 1'
#
loop_
_entity.id
_entity.type
_entity.pdbx_description
1 polymer ?
#
loop_
_entity_poly.entity_id
_entity_poly.type
_entity_poly.pdbx_seq_one_letter_code
_entity_poly.pdbx_strand_id
1 'polypeptide(L)' 'MAHCPNRSAMAERGEDSESDSDSEADDKLHVQTLESEQYSIPSNYDAHVQYIKLLHRMGDIQKIRTAGEAMSGPSL' A
#
# COMPACT_ATOMS: atom_id res chain seq x y z
N MET A 1 -46.32 -12.98 -23.19
CA MET A 1 -45.59 -12.04 -22.31
C MET A 1 -44.27 -12.68 -21.94
N ALA A 2 -43.17 -11.95 -22.12
CA ALA A 2 -41.81 -12.46 -22.04
C ALA A 2 -41.46 -12.96 -20.64
N HIS A 3 -40.79 -14.11 -20.58
CA HIS A 3 -40.10 -14.60 -19.38
C HIS A 3 -38.90 -13.69 -19.12
N CYS A 4 -38.92 -12.94 -18.02
CA CYS A 4 -37.74 -12.23 -17.54
C CYS A 4 -36.72 -13.26 -17.03
N PRO A 5 -35.48 -13.30 -17.57
CA PRO A 5 -34.45 -14.15 -17.02
C PRO A 5 -33.90 -13.50 -15.74
N ASN A 6 -33.88 -14.32 -14.68
CA ASN A 6 -33.24 -14.05 -13.41
C ASN A 6 -31.78 -13.63 -13.64
N ARG A 7 -31.40 -12.44 -13.14
CA ARG A 7 -30.09 -11.80 -13.34
C ARG A 7 -28.99 -12.56 -12.60
N SER A 8 -28.66 -13.74 -13.12
CA SER A 8 -27.53 -14.58 -12.72
C SER A 8 -26.36 -14.26 -13.65
N ALA A 9 -25.82 -13.05 -13.56
CA ALA A 9 -24.55 -12.67 -14.20
C ALA A 9 -24.23 -11.22 -13.82
N MET A 10 -23.69 -11.00 -12.62
CA MET A 10 -22.97 -9.77 -12.34
C MET A 10 -21.73 -10.16 -11.56
N ALA A 11 -20.73 -10.61 -12.32
CA ALA A 11 -19.32 -10.53 -12.02
C ALA A 11 -18.96 -10.46 -10.53
N GLU A 12 -18.81 -11.62 -9.89
CA GLU A 12 -17.85 -11.81 -8.79
C GLU A 12 -16.44 -11.67 -9.42
N ARG A 13 -16.09 -10.45 -9.86
CA ARG A 13 -14.79 -10.12 -10.41
C ARG A 13 -14.05 -9.35 -9.35
N GLY A 14 -13.02 -9.99 -8.83
CA GLY A 14 -12.10 -9.41 -7.88
C GLY A 14 -11.98 -10.31 -6.68
N GLU A 15 -11.38 -11.48 -6.88
CA GLU A 15 -10.56 -12.05 -5.83
C GLU A 15 -9.47 -11.00 -5.56
N ASP A 16 -9.79 -10.06 -4.69
CA ASP A 16 -8.84 -9.18 -4.03
C ASP A 16 -8.01 -10.12 -3.14
N SER A 17 -7.11 -10.87 -3.80
CA SER A 17 -6.12 -11.69 -3.13
C SER A 17 -5.10 -10.72 -2.56
N GLU A 18 -5.50 -9.99 -1.52
CA GLU A 18 -4.62 -9.42 -0.54
C GLU A 18 -3.96 -10.62 0.16
N SER A 19 -2.98 -11.22 -0.52
CA SER A 19 -2.09 -12.20 0.09
C SER A 19 -1.22 -11.45 1.09
N ASP A 20 -1.80 -11.13 2.25
CA ASP A 20 -1.10 -10.67 3.45
C ASP A 20 -0.37 -11.86 4.11
N SER A 21 0.47 -12.54 3.32
CA SER A 21 1.36 -13.58 3.83
C SER A 21 2.79 -13.10 3.72
N ASP A 22 3.05 -11.92 4.28
CA ASP A 22 4.39 -11.56 4.73
C ASP A 22 4.40 -11.62 6.26
N SER A 23 5.41 -12.27 6.81
CA SER A 23 5.60 -12.27 8.26
C SER A 23 6.06 -10.88 8.70
N GLU A 24 5.71 -10.47 9.92
CA GLU A 24 6.16 -9.20 10.54
C GLU A 24 7.68 -8.94 10.43
N ALA A 25 8.48 -10.02 10.34
CA ALA A 25 9.93 -9.96 10.15
C ALA A 25 10.33 -9.57 8.72
N ASP A 26 9.59 -10.03 7.72
CA ASP A 26 9.80 -9.69 6.31
C ASP A 26 9.39 -8.23 6.04
N ASP A 27 8.24 -7.82 6.59
CA ASP A 27 7.77 -6.43 6.52
C ASP A 27 8.82 -5.45 7.08
N LYS A 28 9.48 -5.79 8.20
CA LYS A 28 10.56 -4.96 8.79
C LYS A 28 11.80 -4.87 7.91
N LEU A 29 12.13 -5.91 7.13
CA LEU A 29 13.26 -5.90 6.19
C LEU A 29 12.91 -5.09 4.94
N HIS A 30 11.69 -5.23 4.44
CA HIS A 30 11.17 -4.42 3.34
C HIS A 30 11.14 -2.93 3.71
N VAL A 31 10.72 -2.56 4.91
CA VAL A 31 10.77 -1.17 5.42
C VAL A 31 12.19 -0.60 5.34
N GLN A 32 13.20 -1.32 5.83
CA GLN A 32 14.60 -0.83 5.82
C GLN A 32 15.15 -0.67 4.40
N THR A 33 14.78 -1.58 3.50
CA THR A 33 15.17 -1.52 2.09
C THR A 33 14.59 -0.26 1.44
N LEU A 34 13.29 -0.03 1.62
CA LEU A 34 12.58 1.14 1.09
C LEU A 34 13.08 2.47 1.68
N GLU A 35 13.43 2.51 2.98
CA GLU A 35 14.06 3.69 3.61
C GLU A 35 15.40 4.02 2.96
N SER A 36 16.22 3.00 2.66
CA SER A 36 17.53 3.16 2.00
C SER A 36 17.40 3.61 0.54
N GLU A 37 16.42 3.07 -0.17
CA GLU A 37 16.12 3.45 -1.56
C GLU A 37 15.57 4.87 -1.65
N GLN A 38 14.69 5.29 -0.74
CA GLN A 38 14.19 6.68 -0.68
C GLN A 38 15.32 7.68 -0.42
N TYR A 39 16.27 7.34 0.45
CA TYR A 39 17.43 8.20 0.69
C TYR A 39 18.33 8.31 -0.55
N SER A 40 18.48 7.22 -1.29
CA SER A 40 19.32 7.18 -2.51
C SER A 40 18.64 7.82 -3.71
N ILE A 41 17.31 7.70 -3.80
CA ILE A 41 16.48 8.11 -4.94
C ILE A 41 15.24 8.85 -4.41
N PRO A 42 15.39 10.12 -3.96
CA PRO A 42 14.30 10.88 -3.34
C PRO A 42 13.14 11.21 -4.29
N SER A 43 13.28 10.94 -5.58
CA SER A 43 12.23 11.09 -6.60
C SER A 43 11.50 9.78 -6.94
N ASN A 44 11.83 8.67 -6.28
CA ASN A 44 11.17 7.39 -6.51
C ASN A 44 9.79 7.33 -5.82
N TYR A 45 8.79 7.88 -6.50
CA TYR A 45 7.40 7.91 -6.00
C TYR A 45 6.83 6.52 -5.72
N ASP A 46 7.21 5.52 -6.51
CA ASP A 46 6.73 4.14 -6.34
C ASP A 46 7.22 3.55 -5.01
N ALA A 47 8.50 3.74 -4.68
CA ALA A 47 9.06 3.34 -3.39
C ALA A 47 8.38 4.06 -2.20
N HIS A 48 7.96 5.32 -2.37
CA HIS A 48 7.18 6.02 -1.34
C HIS A 48 5.79 5.40 -1.13
N VAL A 49 5.09 5.05 -2.21
CA VAL A 49 3.77 4.43 -2.13
C VAL A 49 3.85 3.04 -1.49
N GLN A 50 4.83 2.22 -1.89
CA GLN A 50 5.05 0.89 -1.30
C GLN A 50 5.38 0.99 0.19
N TYR A 51 6.22 1.96 0.57
CA TYR A 51 6.57 2.21 1.96
C TYR A 51 5.34 2.59 2.80
N ILE A 52 4.51 3.52 2.35
CA ILE A 52 3.29 3.93 3.07
C ILE A 52 2.30 2.76 3.21
N LYS A 53 2.13 1.93 2.16
CA LYS A 53 1.27 0.74 2.21
C LYS A 53 1.75 -0.26 3.27
N LEU A 54 3.06 -0.52 3.29
CA LEU A 54 3.68 -1.44 4.24
C LEU A 54 3.55 -0.95 5.68
N LEU A 55 3.76 0.35 5.91
CA LEU A 55 3.54 0.96 7.22
C LEU A 55 2.07 0.87 7.68
N HIS A 56 1.12 0.96 6.74
CA HIS A 56 -0.31 0.77 7.03
C HIS A 56 -0.62 -0.66 7.46
N ARG A 57 -0.02 -1.66 6.79
CA ARG A 57 -0.13 -3.08 7.18
C ARG A 57 0.43 -3.31 8.58
N MET A 58 1.62 -2.78 8.86
CA MET A 58 2.30 -2.91 10.17
C MET A 58 1.66 -2.08 11.30
N GLY A 59 0.77 -1.15 10.98
CA GLY A 59 0.16 -0.23 11.96
C GLY A 59 1.11 0.84 12.51
N ASP A 60 2.21 1.17 11.81
CA ASP A 60 3.18 2.19 12.26
C ASP A 60 2.76 3.61 11.86
N ILE A 61 1.76 4.13 12.58
CA ILE A 61 1.12 5.42 12.32
C ILE A 61 2.12 6.60 12.40
N GLN A 62 3.15 6.51 13.24
CA GLN A 62 4.14 7.60 13.36
C GLN A 62 4.95 7.72 12.08
N LYS A 63 5.43 6.60 11.53
CA LYS A 63 6.17 6.60 10.28
C LYS A 63 5.32 7.04 9.09
N ILE A 64 4.02 6.73 9.07
CA ILE A 64 3.09 7.22 8.03
C ILE A 64 3.02 8.75 8.04
N ARG A 65 2.88 9.36 9.22
CA ARG A 65 2.83 10.82 9.34
C ARG A 65 4.12 11.46 8.85
N THR A 66 5.27 10.95 9.30
CA THR A 66 6.58 11.46 8.89
C THR A 66 6.81 11.30 7.38
N ALA A 67 6.43 10.16 6.79
CA ALA A 67 6.51 9.95 5.35
C ALA A 67 5.64 10.96 4.57
N GLY A 68 4.43 11.25 5.05
CA GLY A 68 3.54 12.24 4.43
C GLY A 68 4.03 13.69 4.55
N GLU A 69 4.64 14.05 5.68
CA GLU A 69 5.28 15.36 5.89
C GLU A 69 6.51 15.54 5.01
N ALA A 70 7.34 14.51 4.85
CA ALA A 70 8.48 14.52 3.95
C ALA A 70 8.07 14.76 2.50
N MET A 71 6.92 14.21 2.07
CA MET A 71 6.36 14.43 0.72
C MET A 71 5.73 15.81 0.54
N SER A 72 5.10 16.34 1.59
CA SER A 72 4.41 17.65 1.51
C SER A 72 5.39 18.83 1.61
N GLY A 73 6.65 18.55 1.95
CA GLY A 73 7.66 19.57 2.26
C GLY A 73 7.36 20.27 3.59
N PRO A 74 8.38 20.83 4.26
CA PRO A 74 8.15 21.65 5.45
C PRO A 74 7.34 22.88 5.04
N SER A 75 6.08 22.93 5.44
CA SER A 75 5.27 24.15 5.38
C SER A 75 5.97 25.22 6.23
N LEU A 76 6.55 26.24 5.58
CA LEU A 76 7.17 27.42 6.19
C LEU A 76 6.13 28.38 6.79
#